data_AF-A0A4Q3AN23-F1
#
_entry.id   AF-A0A4Q3AN23-F1
#
_cell.length_a   1.000
_cell.length_b   1.000
_cell.length_c   1.000
_cell.angle_alpha   90.00
_cell.angle_beta   90.00
_cell.angle_gamma   90.00
#
_symmetry.space_group_name_H-M   'P 1'
#
loop_
_entity.id
_entity.type
_entity.pdbx_description
1 polymer ?
#
loop_
_entity_poly.entity_id
_entity_poly.type
_entity_poly.pdbx_seq_one_letter_code
_entity_poly.pdbx_strand_id
1 'polypeptide(L)'
;AAAGMVGPALVYLFITGWSGPLVNGWAIPAATDIAFAIGVLALLGSRAPASLKLFLTTVAIVDDMGAVAIIAIAYTAELSTLYLALGALVMATMYVLNRSGVKRLTPYLLLGAALWYFVFMSGVHATIAGVLTAMMVPITTSPGACDDAESPLHKLEHALAPWVAYLIVPVFGFANAGVSLAGMSPAILLEPLPLGIAAGLFIGKQFGIFGSIWLAAKLRFASPPGGATWLQLYAVAMLCGIGFTMSLFIGGLAFPGNELLVDEVKIGVLTGSILSAVIGYTILRFAPRWREGGSGDADKVG
;
A
#
# COMPACT_ATOMS: atom_id res chain seq x y z
N ALA A 1 5.89 -3.93 -8.08
CA ALA A 1 5.10 -2.72 -7.82
C ALA A 1 4.30 -2.29 -9.05
N ALA A 2 4.89 -1.66 -10.08
CA ALA A 2 4.14 -1.18 -11.25
C ALA A 2 3.15 -2.20 -11.87
N ALA A 3 3.61 -3.42 -12.17
CA ALA A 3 2.73 -4.49 -12.66
C ALA A 3 1.67 -4.92 -11.62
N GLY A 4 2.00 -4.86 -10.33
CA GLY A 4 1.09 -5.09 -9.20
C GLY A 4 0.08 -3.97 -8.94
N MET A 5 0.20 -2.82 -9.60
CA MET A 5 -0.84 -1.77 -9.62
C MET A 5 -1.65 -1.83 -10.92
N VAL A 6 -0.97 -2.00 -12.06
CA VAL A 6 -1.60 -2.08 -13.38
C VAL A 6 -2.49 -3.33 -13.51
N GLY A 7 -2.02 -4.48 -13.04
CA GLY A 7 -2.79 -5.74 -13.10
C GLY A 7 -4.16 -5.64 -12.44
N PRO A 8 -4.25 -5.26 -11.15
CA PRO A 8 -5.53 -5.03 -10.48
C PRO A 8 -6.43 -4.01 -11.16
N ALA A 9 -5.87 -2.88 -11.62
CA ALA A 9 -6.63 -1.85 -12.32
C ALA A 9 -7.26 -2.37 -13.61
N LEU A 10 -6.51 -3.15 -14.40
CA LEU A 10 -7.02 -3.75 -15.64
C LEU A 10 -8.11 -4.79 -15.37
N VAL A 11 -7.95 -5.63 -14.34
CA VAL A 11 -8.98 -6.60 -13.95
C VAL A 11 -10.27 -5.90 -13.49
N TYR A 12 -10.14 -4.82 -12.73
CA TYR A 12 -11.27 -4.00 -12.32
C TYR A 12 -12.01 -3.42 -13.54
N LEU A 13 -11.28 -2.71 -14.42
CA LEU A 13 -11.85 -2.07 -15.60
C LEU A 13 -12.46 -3.08 -16.58
N PHE A 14 -11.92 -4.30 -16.64
CA PHE A 14 -12.50 -5.38 -17.44
C PHE A 14 -13.89 -5.78 -16.95
N ILE A 15 -14.12 -5.78 -15.62
CA ILE A 15 -15.39 -6.17 -15.00
C ILE A 15 -16.37 -5.01 -14.96
N THR A 16 -15.93 -3.81 -14.55
CA THR A 16 -16.79 -2.63 -14.41
C THR A 16 -17.04 -1.89 -15.71
N GLY A 17 -16.27 -2.20 -16.76
CA GLY A 17 -16.26 -1.47 -18.01
C GLY A 17 -15.28 -0.29 -18.01
N TRP A 18 -14.99 0.18 -19.23
CA TRP A 18 -14.04 1.27 -19.51
C TRP A 18 -14.72 2.64 -19.60
N SER A 19 -16.05 2.70 -19.43
CA SER A 19 -16.86 3.91 -19.50
C SER A 19 -17.92 3.90 -18.40
N GLY A 20 -18.32 5.09 -17.96
CA GLY A 20 -19.34 5.28 -16.93
C GLY A 20 -18.79 5.65 -15.54
N PRO A 21 -19.67 5.75 -14.54
CA PRO A 21 -19.32 6.29 -13.22
C PRO A 21 -18.35 5.40 -12.43
N LEU A 22 -18.38 4.07 -12.68
CA LEU A 22 -17.53 3.12 -11.97
C LEU A 22 -16.06 3.19 -12.35
N VAL A 23 -15.70 3.82 -13.47
CA VAL A 23 -14.30 3.93 -13.92
C VAL A 23 -13.43 4.60 -12.84
N ASN A 24 -14.00 5.51 -12.05
CA ASN A 24 -13.30 6.20 -10.97
C ASN A 24 -12.73 5.25 -9.90
N GLY A 25 -13.25 4.03 -9.75
CA GLY A 25 -12.77 3.05 -8.77
C GLY A 25 -11.53 2.26 -9.18
N TRP A 26 -10.92 2.52 -10.34
CA TRP A 26 -9.83 1.71 -10.90
C TRP A 26 -8.60 1.55 -9.99
N ALA A 27 -8.34 2.54 -9.12
CA ALA A 27 -7.20 2.54 -8.20
C ALA A 27 -7.48 1.77 -6.90
N ILE A 28 -8.74 1.44 -6.59
CA ILE A 28 -9.14 0.76 -5.34
C ILE A 28 -8.38 -0.56 -5.14
N PRO A 29 -8.33 -1.49 -6.13
CA PRO A 29 -7.65 -2.76 -5.94
C PRO A 29 -6.12 -2.68 -6.16
N ALA A 30 -5.57 -1.51 -6.47
CA ALA A 30 -4.14 -1.33 -6.66
C ALA A 30 -3.37 -1.18 -5.34
N ALA A 31 -4.05 -0.82 -4.25
CA ALA A 31 -3.41 -0.63 -2.95
C ALA A 31 -3.25 -1.92 -2.15
N THR A 32 -2.31 -1.92 -1.20
CA THR A 32 -2.03 -3.05 -0.31
C THR A 32 -1.92 -2.57 1.13
N ASP A 33 -2.68 -3.15 2.05
CA ASP A 33 -2.55 -2.89 3.48
C ASP A 33 -1.32 -3.61 4.05
N ILE A 34 -0.23 -2.86 4.18
CA ILE A 34 1.04 -3.32 4.74
C ILE A 34 0.85 -3.94 6.13
N ALA A 35 0.04 -3.31 7.00
CA ALA A 35 -0.08 -3.72 8.40
C ALA A 35 -0.76 -5.08 8.51
N PHE A 36 -1.86 -5.29 7.79
CA PHE A 36 -2.53 -6.59 7.78
C PHE A 36 -1.72 -7.65 7.04
N ALA A 37 -1.10 -7.33 5.90
CA ALA A 37 -0.32 -8.29 5.14
C ALA A 37 0.90 -8.80 5.94
N ILE A 38 1.63 -7.88 6.61
CA ILE A 38 2.72 -8.26 7.53
C ILE A 38 2.17 -9.00 8.75
N GLY A 39 1.01 -8.61 9.29
CA GLY A 39 0.37 -9.29 10.41
C GLY A 39 0.07 -10.76 10.10
N VAL A 40 -0.55 -11.05 8.95
CA VAL A 40 -0.80 -12.43 8.48
C VAL A 40 0.51 -13.19 8.27
N LEU A 41 1.52 -12.53 7.72
CA LEU A 41 2.83 -13.12 7.50
C LEU A 41 3.57 -13.41 8.82
N ALA A 42 3.39 -12.58 9.84
CA ALA A 42 3.96 -12.77 11.18
C ALA A 42 3.33 -13.98 11.90
N LEU A 43 2.03 -14.24 11.71
CA LEU A 43 1.35 -15.43 12.25
C LEU A 43 1.93 -16.76 11.73
N LEU A 44 2.64 -16.74 10.59
CA LEU A 44 3.28 -17.93 10.02
C LEU A 44 4.67 -18.22 10.60
N GLY A 45 5.21 -17.31 11.42
CA GLY A 45 6.48 -17.49 12.14
C GLY A 45 7.64 -17.84 11.22
N SER A 46 8.32 -18.96 11.49
CA SER A 46 9.48 -19.44 10.73
C SER A 46 9.18 -19.89 9.30
N ARG A 47 7.91 -20.00 8.91
CA ARG A 47 7.54 -20.31 7.51
C ARG A 47 7.62 -19.09 6.60
N ALA A 48 7.69 -17.89 7.16
CA ALA A 48 7.84 -16.64 6.45
C ALA A 48 9.24 -16.05 6.71
N PRO A 49 10.26 -16.42 5.90
CA PRO A 49 11.61 -15.89 6.06
C PRO A 49 11.65 -14.37 5.91
N ALA A 50 12.70 -13.75 6.47
CA ALA A 50 12.89 -12.30 6.43
C ALA A 50 12.92 -11.74 5.01
N SER A 51 13.43 -12.51 4.04
CA SER A 51 13.44 -12.13 2.62
C SER A 51 12.05 -11.91 2.05
N LEU A 52 11.06 -12.73 2.42
CA LEU A 52 9.67 -12.56 1.97
C LEU A 52 8.99 -11.37 2.66
N LYS A 53 9.29 -11.13 3.94
CA LYS A 53 8.81 -9.94 4.65
C LYS A 53 9.33 -8.67 3.98
N LEU A 54 10.64 -8.61 3.72
CA LEU A 54 11.26 -7.49 3.03
C LEU A 54 10.64 -7.29 1.64
N PHE A 55 10.49 -8.37 0.87
CA PHE A 55 9.88 -8.30 -0.47
C PHE A 55 8.45 -7.75 -0.42
N LEU A 56 7.60 -8.29 0.47
CA LEU A 56 6.22 -7.83 0.66
C LEU A 56 6.17 -6.35 1.03
N THR A 57 6.97 -5.95 2.03
CA THR A 57 7.06 -4.56 2.49
C THR A 57 7.50 -3.63 1.36
N THR A 58 8.52 -4.00 0.57
CA THR A 58 8.97 -3.18 -0.57
C THR A 58 7.87 -3.02 -1.62
N VAL A 59 7.19 -4.11 -2.00
CA VAL A 59 6.11 -4.03 -2.99
C VAL A 59 4.99 -3.15 -2.49
N ALA A 60 4.55 -3.35 -1.25
CA ALA A 60 3.42 -2.64 -0.69
C ALA A 60 3.73 -1.14 -0.46
N ILE A 61 4.94 -0.78 0.00
CA ILE A 61 5.35 0.64 0.11
C ILE A 61 5.31 1.33 -1.25
N VAL A 62 5.85 0.70 -2.30
CA VAL A 62 5.88 1.32 -3.64
C VAL A 62 4.48 1.40 -4.24
N ASP A 63 3.63 0.39 -4.02
CA ASP A 63 2.23 0.40 -4.43
C ASP A 63 1.46 1.53 -3.73
N ASP A 64 1.69 1.76 -2.44
CA ASP A 64 1.07 2.84 -1.66
C ASP A 64 1.56 4.23 -2.09
N MET A 65 2.87 4.40 -2.34
CA MET A 65 3.38 5.65 -2.92
C MET A 65 2.78 5.93 -4.30
N GLY A 66 2.64 4.88 -5.11
CA GLY A 66 1.97 4.97 -6.40
C GLY A 66 0.50 5.33 -6.26
N ALA A 67 -0.21 4.74 -5.29
CA ALA A 67 -1.60 5.06 -5.00
C ALA A 67 -1.76 6.52 -4.54
N VAL A 68 -0.89 7.02 -3.67
CA VAL A 68 -0.87 8.45 -3.27
C VAL A 68 -0.65 9.36 -4.48
N ALA A 69 0.26 9.01 -5.39
CA ALA A 69 0.49 9.78 -6.61
C ALA A 69 -0.75 9.76 -7.54
N ILE A 70 -1.42 8.61 -7.68
CA ILE A 70 -2.69 8.50 -8.41
C ILE A 70 -3.76 9.38 -7.76
N ILE A 71 -3.86 9.35 -6.43
CA ILE A 71 -4.81 10.17 -5.67
C ILE A 71 -4.63 11.66 -5.99
N ALA A 72 -3.37 12.11 -6.03
CA ALA A 72 -2.99 13.49 -6.32
C ALA A 72 -3.38 13.97 -7.73
N ILE A 73 -3.43 13.07 -8.71
CA ILE A 73 -3.66 13.43 -10.11
C ILE A 73 -5.12 13.18 -10.51
N ALA A 74 -5.69 12.06 -10.09
CA ALA A 74 -6.97 11.56 -10.59
C ALA A 74 -8.19 12.08 -9.81
N TYR A 75 -8.04 12.46 -8.54
CA TYR A 75 -9.17 12.83 -7.67
C TYR A 75 -9.08 14.26 -7.14
N THR A 76 -8.19 15.08 -7.66
CA THR A 76 -8.04 16.47 -7.23
C THR A 76 -9.24 17.31 -7.68
N ALA A 77 -9.81 18.08 -6.74
CA ALA A 77 -10.96 18.93 -6.96
C ALA A 77 -10.56 20.29 -7.58
N GLU A 78 -11.49 21.25 -7.63
CA GLU A 78 -11.21 22.62 -8.06
C GLU A 78 -10.06 23.23 -7.25
N LEU A 79 -9.06 23.73 -7.95
CA LEU A 79 -7.81 24.18 -7.35
C LEU A 79 -7.88 25.64 -6.91
N SER A 80 -7.63 25.88 -5.63
CA SER A 80 -7.36 27.23 -5.14
C SER A 80 -5.88 27.57 -5.27
N THR A 81 -5.56 28.45 -6.23
CA THR A 81 -4.19 28.89 -6.50
C THR A 81 -3.52 29.56 -5.30
N LEU A 82 -4.30 30.27 -4.47
CA LEU A 82 -3.80 30.93 -3.27
C LEU A 82 -3.28 29.91 -2.25
N TYR A 83 -4.08 28.89 -1.93
CA TYR A 83 -3.68 27.88 -0.95
C TYR A 83 -2.54 26.99 -1.48
N LEU A 84 -2.48 26.74 -2.79
CA LEU A 84 -1.32 26.10 -3.42
C LEU A 84 -0.04 26.94 -3.24
N ALA A 85 -0.11 28.25 -3.45
CA ALA A 85 1.04 29.13 -3.26
C ALA A 85 1.50 29.17 -1.79
N LEU A 86 0.56 29.20 -0.84
CA LEU A 86 0.87 29.10 0.59
C LEU A 86 1.49 27.74 0.96
N GLY A 87 0.97 26.64 0.42
CA GLY A 87 1.56 25.31 0.61
C GLY A 87 2.99 25.23 0.05
N ALA A 88 3.23 25.78 -1.14
CA ALA A 88 4.56 25.86 -1.73
C ALA A 88 5.53 26.71 -0.88
N LEU A 89 5.05 27.81 -0.29
CA LEU A 89 5.85 28.63 0.63
C LEU A 89 6.23 27.86 1.90
N VAL A 90 5.29 27.09 2.47
CA VAL A 90 5.57 26.22 3.63
C VAL A 90 6.63 25.17 3.28
N MET A 91 6.49 24.49 2.13
CA MET A 91 7.48 23.53 1.65
C MET A 91 8.86 24.19 1.44
N ALA A 92 8.90 25.38 0.83
CA ALA A 92 10.13 26.13 0.64
C ALA A 92 10.79 26.47 1.98
N THR A 93 10.00 26.82 2.99
CA THR A 93 10.48 27.07 4.35
C THR A 93 11.09 25.82 4.97
N MET A 94 10.41 24.66 4.88
CA MET A 94 10.95 23.38 5.36
C MET A 94 12.26 23.01 4.63
N TYR A 95 12.31 23.23 3.32
CA TYR A 95 13.50 23.00 2.50
C TYR A 95 14.68 23.89 2.94
N VAL A 96 14.44 25.18 3.18
CA VAL A 96 15.47 26.11 3.68
C VAL A 96 15.95 25.69 5.07
N LEU A 97 15.06 25.28 5.97
CA LEU A 97 15.45 24.75 7.29
C LEU A 97 16.32 23.49 7.15
N ASN A 98 15.96 22.58 6.25
CA ASN A 98 16.70 21.34 5.99
C ASN A 98 18.11 21.66 5.47
N ARG A 99 18.20 22.53 4.46
CA ARG A 99 19.48 23.00 3.90
C ARG A 99 20.33 23.78 4.90
N SER A 100 19.71 24.45 5.86
CA SER A 100 20.40 25.17 6.94
C SER A 100 20.87 24.25 8.07
N GLY A 101 20.67 22.94 7.97
CA GLY A 101 21.13 21.95 8.94
C GLY A 101 20.30 21.87 10.22
N VAL A 102 19.05 22.37 10.21
CA VAL A 102 18.17 22.30 11.38
C VAL A 102 17.69 20.86 11.58
N LYS A 103 18.22 20.18 12.59
CA LYS A 103 17.87 18.77 12.90
C LYS A 103 16.67 18.62 13.86
N ARG A 104 16.16 19.71 14.43
CA ARG A 104 15.01 19.66 15.35
C ARG A 104 13.75 19.31 14.58
N LEU A 105 12.97 18.35 15.06
CA LEU A 105 11.74 17.88 14.40
C LEU A 105 10.55 18.85 14.53
N THR A 106 10.45 19.57 15.64
CA THR A 106 9.28 20.42 15.96
C THR A 106 8.90 21.42 14.85
N PRO A 107 9.84 22.17 14.23
CA PRO A 107 9.52 23.06 13.12
C PRO A 107 8.90 22.32 11.92
N TYR A 108 9.43 21.15 11.57
CA TYR A 108 8.92 20.36 10.45
C TYR A 108 7.52 19.81 10.73
N LEU A 109 7.22 19.40 11.96
CA LEU A 109 5.89 18.90 12.32
C LEU A 109 4.84 20.03 12.32
N LEU A 110 5.19 21.22 12.84
CA LEU A 110 4.31 22.39 12.81
C LEU A 110 4.06 22.88 11.37
N LEU A 111 5.13 22.96 10.56
CA LEU A 111 5.01 23.30 9.15
C LEU A 111 4.27 22.21 8.37
N GLY A 112 4.44 20.94 8.72
CA GLY A 112 3.68 19.82 8.14
C GLY A 112 2.19 19.91 8.43
N ALA A 113 1.80 20.30 9.65
CA ALA A 113 0.40 20.57 9.98
C ALA A 113 -0.16 21.77 9.22
N ALA A 114 0.62 22.84 9.05
CA ALA A 114 0.24 23.98 8.22
C ALA A 114 0.11 23.59 6.73
N LEU A 115 1.03 22.77 6.22
CA LEU A 115 0.99 22.24 4.86
C LEU A 115 -0.27 21.39 4.66
N TRP A 116 -0.59 20.51 5.60
CA TRP A 116 -1.81 19.71 5.57
C TRP A 116 -3.05 20.59 5.45
N TYR A 117 -3.14 21.67 6.24
CA TYR A 117 -4.27 22.60 6.19
C TYR A 117 -4.36 23.32 4.84
N PHE A 118 -3.25 23.84 4.31
CA PHE A 118 -3.25 24.53 3.01
C PHE A 118 -3.53 23.59 1.85
N VAL A 119 -3.02 22.35 1.88
CA VAL A 119 -3.33 21.33 0.88
C VAL A 119 -4.81 20.97 0.93
N PHE A 120 -5.38 20.79 2.12
CA PHE A 120 -6.82 20.53 2.27
C PHE A 120 -7.67 21.67 1.70
N MET A 121 -7.33 22.93 2.00
CA MET A 121 -8.04 24.10 1.48
C MET A 121 -7.79 24.35 -0.02
N SER A 122 -6.74 23.76 -0.61
CA SER A 122 -6.41 23.95 -2.02
C SER A 122 -7.20 23.05 -2.97
N GLY A 123 -7.94 22.07 -2.45
CA GLY A 123 -8.63 21.05 -3.25
C GLY A 123 -7.77 19.82 -3.57
N VAL A 124 -6.49 19.83 -3.16
CA VAL A 124 -5.60 18.66 -3.22
C VAL A 124 -5.83 17.77 -1.99
N HIS A 125 -5.60 16.47 -2.15
CA HIS A 125 -5.74 15.53 -1.05
C HIS A 125 -4.75 15.77 0.09
N ALA A 126 -5.29 15.96 1.30
CA ALA A 126 -4.50 16.28 2.48
C ALA A 126 -3.47 15.19 2.86
N THR A 127 -3.70 13.93 2.48
CA THR A 127 -2.77 12.81 2.71
C THR A 127 -1.38 13.05 2.10
N ILE A 128 -1.32 13.76 0.98
CA ILE A 128 -0.05 14.06 0.28
C ILE A 128 0.85 14.94 1.15
N ALA A 129 0.28 15.81 1.99
CA ALA A 129 1.04 16.68 2.87
C ALA A 129 1.93 15.88 3.85
N GLY A 130 1.49 14.71 4.32
CA GLY A 130 2.28 13.84 5.19
C GLY A 130 3.54 13.31 4.48
N VAL A 131 3.38 12.83 3.24
CA VAL A 131 4.50 12.34 2.41
C VAL A 131 5.47 13.47 2.09
N LEU A 132 4.97 14.63 1.66
CA LEU A 132 5.79 15.80 1.37
C LEU A 132 6.53 16.30 2.62
N THR A 133 5.89 16.28 3.77
CA THR A 133 6.51 16.62 5.06
C THR A 133 7.67 15.67 5.35
N ALA A 134 7.45 14.36 5.23
CA ALA A 134 8.49 13.35 5.46
C ALA A 134 9.69 13.53 4.52
N MET A 135 9.46 13.85 3.24
CA MET A 135 10.53 14.14 2.27
C MET A 135 11.36 15.38 2.63
N MET A 136 10.79 16.30 3.42
CA MET A 136 11.48 17.52 3.86
C MET A 136 12.18 17.36 5.22
N VAL A 137 11.89 16.30 5.98
CA VAL A 137 12.59 16.01 7.25
C VAL A 137 14.01 15.52 6.95
N PRO A 138 15.04 16.04 7.63
CA PRO A 138 16.42 15.61 7.40
C PRO A 138 16.64 14.13 7.73
N ILE A 139 17.38 13.44 6.86
CA ILE A 139 17.89 12.09 7.07
C ILE A 139 19.42 12.13 7.15
N THR A 140 20.00 11.40 8.11
CA THR A 140 21.44 11.13 8.13
C THR A 140 21.69 9.75 7.56
N THR A 141 22.62 9.65 6.62
CA THR A 141 22.99 8.38 5.98
C THR A 141 23.91 7.60 6.92
N SER A 142 23.61 6.33 7.14
CA SER A 142 24.48 5.40 7.89
C SER A 142 24.97 4.29 6.96
N PRO A 143 26.15 4.45 6.32
CA PRO A 143 26.73 3.39 5.50
C PRO A 143 27.04 2.16 6.36
N GLY A 144 26.43 1.01 6.01
CA GLY A 144 26.67 -0.27 6.69
C GLY A 144 25.82 -0.52 7.94
N ALA A 145 24.89 0.38 8.28
CA ALA A 145 23.89 0.17 9.32
C ALA A 145 22.48 0.36 8.72
N CYS A 146 21.48 -0.37 9.26
CA CYS A 146 20.10 -0.19 8.82
C CYS A 146 19.56 1.20 9.21
N ASP A 147 19.90 1.66 10.43
CA ASP A 147 19.43 2.93 10.97
C ASP A 147 20.57 3.74 11.60
N ASP A 148 20.43 5.06 11.52
CA ASP A 148 21.16 6.03 12.34
C ASP A 148 20.29 6.51 13.49
N ALA A 149 20.72 6.25 14.73
CA ALA A 149 20.02 6.70 15.93
C ALA A 149 19.95 8.23 16.05
N GLU A 150 20.81 8.98 15.38
CA GLU A 150 20.81 10.45 15.39
C GLU A 150 20.02 11.07 14.22
N SER A 151 19.54 10.27 13.27
CA SER A 151 18.71 10.74 12.16
C SER A 151 17.35 11.24 12.67
N PRO A 152 16.99 12.51 12.42
CA PRO A 152 15.68 13.03 12.78
C PRO A 152 14.54 12.20 12.16
N LEU A 153 14.68 11.78 10.90
CA LEU A 153 13.66 10.99 10.23
C LEU A 153 13.50 9.59 10.85
N HIS A 154 14.60 8.89 11.16
CA HIS A 154 14.48 7.57 11.83
C HIS A 154 13.88 7.70 13.23
N LYS A 155 14.28 8.74 14.00
CA LYS A 155 13.67 9.03 15.31
C LYS A 155 12.16 9.23 15.19
N LEU A 156 11.72 9.97 14.17
CA LEU A 156 10.30 10.22 13.92
C LEU A 156 9.57 8.94 13.49
N GLU A 157 10.15 8.14 12.60
CA GLU A 157 9.59 6.87 12.14
C GLU A 157 9.37 5.90 13.32
N HIS A 158 10.41 5.65 14.12
CA HIS A 158 10.34 4.77 15.29
C HIS A 158 9.34 5.27 16.33
N ALA A 159 9.22 6.59 16.50
CA ALA A 159 8.24 7.18 17.39
C ALA A 159 6.81 6.99 16.87
N LEU A 160 6.57 7.12 15.56
CA LEU A 160 5.23 7.03 14.95
C LEU A 160 4.77 5.59 14.74
N ALA A 161 5.65 4.67 14.38
CA ALA A 161 5.33 3.28 14.05
C ALA A 161 4.37 2.59 15.04
N PRO A 162 4.59 2.62 16.38
CA PRO A 162 3.66 2.00 17.32
C PRO A 162 2.30 2.70 17.36
N TRP A 163 2.25 4.03 17.28
CA TRP A 163 0.97 4.75 17.25
C TRP A 163 0.19 4.47 15.98
N VAL A 164 0.87 4.40 14.84
CA VAL A 164 0.25 4.06 13.57
C VAL A 164 -0.31 2.64 13.62
N ALA A 165 0.50 1.67 14.04
CA ALA A 165 0.14 0.26 14.05
C ALA A 165 -0.95 -0.09 15.08
N TYR A 166 -0.89 0.47 16.28
CA TYR A 166 -1.76 0.07 17.40
C TYR A 166 -2.92 1.02 17.70
N LEU A 167 -2.90 2.24 17.17
CA LEU A 167 -3.98 3.22 17.38
C LEU A 167 -4.59 3.69 16.06
N ILE A 168 -3.81 4.33 15.19
CA ILE A 168 -4.33 5.03 14.01
C ILE A 168 -4.98 4.05 13.03
N VAL A 169 -4.27 3.00 12.61
CA VAL A 169 -4.80 2.01 11.66
C VAL A 169 -6.01 1.26 12.23
N PRO A 170 -6.00 0.74 13.47
CA PRO A 170 -7.19 0.11 14.06
C PRO A 170 -8.39 1.05 14.15
N VAL A 171 -8.20 2.31 14.58
CA VAL A 171 -9.29 3.30 14.65
C VAL A 171 -9.83 3.64 13.26
N PHE A 172 -8.94 3.83 12.28
CA PHE A 172 -9.31 4.07 10.90
C PHE A 172 -10.12 2.91 10.32
N GLY A 173 -9.64 1.67 10.52
CA GLY A 173 -10.32 0.46 10.09
C GLY A 173 -11.69 0.33 10.76
N PHE A 174 -11.79 0.56 12.06
CA PHE A 174 -13.06 0.53 12.79
C PHE A 174 -14.07 1.56 12.26
N ALA A 175 -13.62 2.80 12.00
CA ALA A 175 -14.48 3.87 11.51
C ALA A 175 -14.96 3.66 10.07
N ASN A 176 -14.15 3.03 9.21
CA ASN A 176 -14.41 2.92 7.77
C ASN A 176 -14.87 1.53 7.31
N ALA A 177 -14.61 0.47 8.08
CA ALA A 177 -15.01 -0.90 7.71
C ALA A 177 -16.47 -1.22 8.07
N GLY A 178 -17.17 -0.33 8.79
CA GLY A 178 -18.59 -0.49 9.07
C GLY A 178 -19.42 -0.47 7.79
N VAL A 179 -20.08 -1.59 7.48
CA VAL A 179 -21.02 -1.74 6.36
C VAL A 179 -22.42 -1.94 6.90
N SER A 180 -23.40 -1.18 6.39
CA SER A 180 -24.80 -1.43 6.70
C SER A 180 -25.31 -2.63 5.91
N LEU A 181 -25.40 -3.80 6.54
CA LEU A 181 -25.95 -5.01 5.90
C LEU A 181 -27.49 -5.00 5.80
N ALA A 182 -28.15 -3.99 6.34
CA ALA A 182 -29.60 -3.90 6.40
C ALA A 182 -30.19 -3.77 4.98
N GLY A 183 -31.02 -4.73 4.58
CA GLY A 183 -31.70 -4.72 3.28
C GLY A 183 -30.84 -5.16 2.10
N MET A 184 -29.60 -5.61 2.31
CA MET A 184 -28.75 -6.10 1.22
C MET A 184 -29.01 -7.57 0.88
N SER A 185 -29.14 -7.85 -0.41
CA SER A 185 -29.15 -9.20 -0.95
C SER A 185 -27.71 -9.71 -1.10
N PRO A 186 -27.44 -11.02 -0.88
CA PRO A 186 -26.17 -11.64 -1.24
C PRO A 186 -25.78 -11.45 -2.72
N ALA A 187 -26.75 -11.16 -3.59
CA ALA A 187 -26.50 -10.84 -5.00
C ALA A 187 -25.59 -9.61 -5.20
N ILE A 188 -25.46 -8.73 -4.20
CA ILE A 188 -24.59 -7.54 -4.29
C ILE A 188 -23.12 -7.91 -4.53
N LEU A 189 -22.68 -9.10 -4.09
CA LEU A 189 -21.33 -9.59 -4.35
C LEU A 189 -21.04 -9.82 -5.84
N LEU A 190 -22.09 -10.00 -6.64
CA LEU A 190 -22.01 -10.21 -8.08
C LEU A 190 -22.22 -8.91 -8.87
N GLU A 191 -22.54 -7.80 -8.19
CA GLU A 191 -22.60 -6.50 -8.84
C GLU A 191 -21.21 -6.09 -9.36
N PRO A 192 -21.14 -5.34 -10.48
CA PRO A 192 -19.87 -5.07 -11.14
C PRO A 192 -18.82 -4.42 -10.24
N LEU A 193 -19.23 -3.51 -9.35
CA LEU A 193 -18.30 -2.77 -8.49
C LEU A 193 -17.68 -3.67 -7.39
N PRO A 194 -18.46 -4.32 -6.49
CA PRO A 194 -17.90 -5.26 -5.52
C PRO A 194 -17.09 -6.39 -6.17
N LEU A 195 -17.60 -6.97 -7.26
CA LEU A 195 -16.94 -8.06 -7.98
C LEU A 195 -15.62 -7.59 -8.62
N GLY A 196 -15.63 -6.42 -9.26
CA GLY A 196 -14.45 -5.82 -9.88
C GLY A 196 -13.34 -5.55 -8.88
N ILE A 197 -13.70 -5.03 -7.70
CA ILE A 197 -12.74 -4.79 -6.60
C ILE A 197 -12.20 -6.11 -6.05
N ALA A 198 -13.08 -7.06 -5.72
CA ALA A 198 -12.68 -8.34 -5.16
C ALA A 198 -11.79 -9.13 -6.11
N ALA A 199 -12.14 -9.18 -7.41
CA ALA A 199 -11.33 -9.82 -8.43
C ALA A 199 -10.03 -9.07 -8.71
N GLY A 200 -10.04 -7.73 -8.72
CA GLY A 200 -8.83 -6.92 -8.87
C GLY A 200 -7.82 -7.18 -7.74
N LEU A 201 -8.29 -7.18 -6.49
CA LEU A 201 -7.46 -7.48 -5.32
C LEU A 201 -6.96 -8.92 -5.34
N PHE A 202 -7.85 -9.88 -5.58
CA PHE A 202 -7.50 -11.29 -5.52
C PHE A 202 -6.71 -11.74 -6.75
N ILE A 203 -7.29 -11.65 -7.95
CA ILE A 203 -6.70 -12.17 -9.20
C ILE A 203 -5.71 -11.17 -9.79
N GLY A 204 -6.03 -9.88 -9.77
CA GLY A 204 -5.21 -8.85 -10.39
C GLY A 204 -3.82 -8.73 -9.75
N LYS A 205 -3.72 -8.83 -8.43
CA LYS A 205 -2.41 -8.82 -7.72
C LYS A 205 -1.58 -10.05 -8.04
N GLN A 206 -2.20 -11.22 -8.16
CA GLN A 206 -1.52 -12.44 -8.61
C GLN A 206 -0.96 -12.26 -10.02
N PHE A 207 -1.81 -11.84 -10.97
CA PHE A 207 -1.39 -11.64 -12.35
C PHE A 207 -0.28 -10.59 -12.48
N GLY A 208 -0.43 -9.45 -11.78
CA GLY A 208 0.53 -8.37 -11.80
C GLY A 208 1.87 -8.72 -11.16
N ILE A 209 1.86 -9.13 -9.88
CA ILE A 209 3.08 -9.36 -9.11
C ILE A 209 3.74 -10.68 -9.50
N PHE A 210 3.02 -11.79 -9.38
CA PHE A 210 3.60 -13.11 -9.68
C PHE A 210 3.93 -13.24 -11.16
N GLY A 211 3.05 -12.76 -12.06
CA GLY A 211 3.29 -12.80 -13.50
C GLY A 211 4.53 -12.01 -13.93
N SER A 212 4.74 -10.82 -13.37
CA SER A 212 5.94 -10.02 -13.68
C SER A 212 7.23 -10.66 -13.16
N ILE A 213 7.23 -11.25 -11.96
CA ILE A 213 8.41 -11.94 -11.43
C ILE A 213 8.72 -13.20 -12.24
N TRP A 214 7.69 -13.98 -12.58
CA TRP A 214 7.83 -15.14 -13.44
C TRP A 214 8.41 -14.77 -14.81
N LEU A 215 7.92 -13.69 -15.41
CA LEU A 215 8.43 -13.20 -16.70
C LEU A 215 9.89 -12.74 -16.59
N ALA A 216 10.24 -11.96 -15.56
CA ALA A 216 11.60 -11.51 -15.33
C ALA A 216 12.58 -12.68 -15.13
N ALA A 217 12.16 -13.71 -14.40
CA ALA A 217 12.94 -14.93 -14.21
C ALA A 217 13.09 -15.74 -15.51
N LYS A 218 12.01 -15.89 -16.28
CA LYS A 218 12.02 -16.62 -17.56
C LYS A 218 12.92 -15.93 -18.59
N LEU A 219 12.92 -14.60 -18.61
CA LEU A 219 13.79 -13.79 -19.48
C LEU A 219 15.23 -13.66 -18.93
N ARG A 220 15.54 -14.28 -17.79
CA ARG A 220 16.84 -14.21 -17.11
C ARG A 220 17.27 -12.78 -16.75
N PHE A 221 16.31 -11.88 -16.57
CA PHE A 221 16.56 -10.50 -16.13
C PHE A 221 16.89 -10.44 -14.64
N ALA A 222 16.21 -11.25 -13.81
CA ALA A 222 16.44 -11.33 -12.38
C ALA A 222 16.02 -12.70 -11.81
N SER A 223 16.64 -13.13 -10.72
CA SER A 223 16.25 -14.34 -9.99
C SER A 223 15.13 -14.06 -8.96
N PRO A 224 14.32 -15.06 -8.58
CA PRO A 224 13.34 -14.91 -7.51
C PRO A 224 13.97 -14.37 -6.21
N PRO A 225 13.28 -13.47 -5.49
CA PRO A 225 13.86 -12.75 -4.36
C PRO A 225 14.24 -13.71 -3.23
N GLY A 226 15.48 -13.57 -2.77
CA GLY A 226 16.01 -14.32 -1.63
C GLY A 226 15.73 -15.81 -1.71
N GLY A 227 15.91 -16.41 -2.91
CA GLY A 227 15.77 -17.83 -3.25
C GLY A 227 14.41 -18.49 -3.03
N ALA A 228 13.37 -17.69 -2.75
CA ALA A 228 12.03 -18.19 -2.39
C ALA A 228 11.49 -19.22 -3.38
N THR A 229 10.77 -20.23 -2.86
CA THR A 229 10.08 -21.18 -3.74
C THR A 229 8.95 -20.48 -4.50
N TRP A 230 8.63 -20.98 -5.69
CA TRP A 230 7.52 -20.45 -6.50
C TRP A 230 6.19 -20.43 -5.73
N LEU A 231 5.95 -21.42 -4.89
CA LEU A 231 4.74 -21.51 -4.07
C LEU A 231 4.70 -20.43 -2.97
N GLN A 232 5.83 -20.17 -2.32
CA GLN A 232 5.94 -19.06 -1.35
C GLN A 232 5.74 -17.72 -2.03
N LEU A 233 6.33 -17.52 -3.20
CA LEU A 233 6.21 -16.29 -3.96
C LEU A 233 4.76 -16.04 -4.41
N TYR A 234 4.09 -17.09 -4.89
CA TYR A 234 2.68 -17.03 -5.26
C TYR A 234 1.79 -16.69 -4.05
N ALA A 235 2.06 -17.32 -2.89
CA ALA A 235 1.33 -17.00 -1.66
C ALA A 235 1.54 -15.55 -1.22
N VAL A 236 2.76 -15.03 -1.29
CA VAL A 236 3.05 -13.62 -0.96
C VAL A 236 2.37 -12.67 -1.96
N ALA A 237 2.36 -13.00 -3.25
CA ALA A 237 1.63 -12.21 -4.24
C ALA A 237 0.12 -12.16 -3.95
N MET A 238 -0.48 -13.23 -3.39
CA MET A 238 -1.86 -13.21 -2.89
C MET A 238 -2.01 -12.37 -1.63
N LEU A 239 -1.06 -12.41 -0.69
CA LEU A 239 -1.10 -11.55 0.49
C LEU A 239 -0.99 -10.06 0.13
N CYS A 240 -0.36 -9.71 -0.99
CA CYS A 240 -0.43 -8.35 -1.56
C CYS A 240 -1.85 -7.96 -2.03
N GLY A 241 -2.79 -8.91 -2.12
CA GLY A 241 -4.21 -8.67 -2.39
C GLY A 241 -5.02 -8.29 -1.16
N ILE A 242 -4.39 -8.14 0.00
CA ILE A 242 -5.04 -7.59 1.20
C ILE A 242 -5.02 -6.07 1.05
N GLY A 243 -6.08 -5.49 0.50
CA GLY A 243 -6.19 -4.04 0.29
C GLY A 243 -6.70 -3.26 1.51
N PHE A 244 -7.55 -3.92 2.31
CA PHE A 244 -8.24 -3.43 3.52
C PHE A 244 -8.22 -1.90 3.71
N THR A 245 -7.43 -1.33 4.63
CA THR A 245 -7.57 0.10 4.96
C THR A 245 -7.24 1.02 3.80
N MET A 246 -6.23 0.70 2.99
CA MET A 246 -5.83 1.56 1.87
C MET A 246 -6.84 1.51 0.73
N SER A 247 -7.41 0.34 0.42
CA SER A 247 -8.48 0.23 -0.56
C SER A 247 -9.79 0.87 -0.09
N LEU A 248 -10.12 0.77 1.21
CA LEU A 248 -11.26 1.49 1.81
C LEU A 248 -11.08 3.00 1.70
N PHE A 249 -9.87 3.49 1.97
CA PHE A 249 -9.53 4.90 1.83
C PHE A 249 -9.73 5.39 0.39
N ILE A 250 -9.15 4.71 -0.59
CA ILE A 250 -9.32 5.06 -2.01
C ILE A 250 -10.78 4.95 -2.44
N GLY A 251 -11.52 3.97 -1.92
CA GLY A 251 -12.96 3.81 -2.13
C GLY A 251 -13.78 5.05 -1.80
N GLY A 252 -13.54 5.63 -0.63
CA GLY A 252 -14.20 6.87 -0.20
C GLY A 252 -13.86 8.08 -1.08
N LEU A 253 -12.65 8.10 -1.66
CA LEU A 253 -12.23 9.16 -2.58
C LEU A 253 -12.79 8.97 -4.00
N ALA A 254 -13.00 7.72 -4.42
CA ALA A 254 -13.46 7.39 -5.77
C ALA A 254 -14.95 7.71 -5.99
N PHE A 255 -15.76 7.64 -4.93
CA PHE A 255 -17.21 7.83 -4.99
C PHE A 255 -17.71 8.83 -3.94
N PRO A 256 -17.25 10.10 -3.99
CA PRO A 256 -17.61 11.10 -2.99
C PRO A 256 -19.12 11.38 -3.04
N GLY A 257 -19.77 11.37 -1.88
CA GLY A 257 -21.20 11.69 -1.73
C GLY A 257 -22.17 10.58 -2.17
N ASN A 258 -21.70 9.39 -2.54
CA ASN A 258 -22.55 8.24 -2.88
C ASN A 258 -22.36 7.11 -1.86
N GLU A 259 -23.14 7.15 -0.77
CA GLU A 259 -23.04 6.18 0.33
C GLU A 259 -23.28 4.74 -0.11
N LEU A 260 -24.16 4.51 -1.10
CA LEU A 260 -24.46 3.18 -1.61
C LEU A 260 -23.26 2.57 -2.34
N LEU A 261 -22.59 3.32 -3.21
CA LEU A 261 -21.36 2.85 -3.87
C LEU A 261 -20.23 2.67 -2.86
N VAL A 262 -20.13 3.53 -1.83
CA VAL A 262 -19.11 3.37 -0.78
C VAL A 262 -19.34 2.08 0.02
N ASP A 263 -20.58 1.73 0.34
CA ASP A 263 -20.90 0.46 1.01
C ASP A 263 -20.60 -0.75 0.10
N GLU A 264 -20.90 -0.67 -1.19
CA GLU A 264 -20.48 -1.67 -2.19
C GLU A 264 -18.96 -1.83 -2.26
N VAL A 265 -18.21 -0.72 -2.24
CA VAL A 265 -16.73 -0.76 -2.17
C VAL A 265 -16.27 -1.51 -0.94
N LYS A 266 -16.83 -1.20 0.25
CA LYS A 266 -16.45 -1.89 1.48
C LYS A 266 -16.66 -3.40 1.36
N ILE A 267 -17.79 -3.83 0.79
CA ILE A 267 -18.08 -5.26 0.58
C ILE A 267 -17.05 -5.91 -0.36
N GLY A 268 -16.75 -5.26 -1.49
CA GLY A 268 -15.76 -5.76 -2.46
C GLY A 268 -14.36 -5.86 -1.84
N VAL A 269 -13.92 -4.82 -1.13
CA VAL A 269 -12.61 -4.77 -0.45
C VAL A 269 -12.52 -5.83 0.64
N LEU A 270 -13.54 -5.96 1.49
CA LEU A 270 -13.57 -6.96 2.57
C LEU A 270 -13.52 -8.38 2.00
N THR A 271 -14.34 -8.66 0.99
CA THR A 271 -14.42 -9.99 0.36
C THR A 271 -13.09 -10.35 -0.31
N GLY A 272 -12.55 -9.46 -1.15
CA GLY A 272 -11.26 -9.66 -1.81
C GLY A 272 -10.11 -9.82 -0.81
N SER A 273 -10.06 -8.98 0.22
CA SER A 273 -8.99 -9.02 1.23
C SER A 273 -9.05 -10.28 2.08
N ILE A 274 -10.25 -10.74 2.49
CA ILE A 274 -10.42 -11.98 3.26
C ILE A 274 -10.02 -13.19 2.42
N LEU A 275 -10.45 -13.26 1.16
CA LEU A 275 -10.06 -14.36 0.25
C LEU A 275 -8.55 -14.40 0.06
N SER A 276 -7.93 -13.26 -0.23
CA SER A 276 -6.47 -13.10 -0.35
C SER A 276 -5.74 -13.54 0.91
N ALA A 277 -6.20 -13.09 2.10
CA ALA A 277 -5.59 -13.42 3.38
C ALA A 277 -5.70 -14.92 3.69
N VAL A 278 -6.89 -15.50 3.59
CA VAL A 278 -7.15 -16.91 3.93
C VAL A 278 -6.40 -17.85 2.99
N ILE A 279 -6.50 -17.62 1.68
CA ILE A 279 -5.89 -18.51 0.68
C ILE A 279 -4.37 -18.33 0.68
N GLY A 280 -3.88 -17.08 0.73
CA GLY A 280 -2.45 -16.78 0.83
C GLY A 280 -1.82 -17.39 2.09
N TYR A 281 -2.47 -17.24 3.25
CA TYR A 281 -2.05 -17.87 4.50
C TYR A 281 -2.00 -19.40 4.38
N THR A 282 -3.07 -20.01 3.84
CA THR A 282 -3.19 -21.46 3.74
C THR A 282 -2.10 -22.04 2.85
N ILE A 283 -1.86 -21.44 1.68
CA ILE A 283 -0.83 -21.90 0.76
C ILE A 283 0.56 -21.75 1.38
N LEU A 284 0.85 -20.62 2.04
CA LEU A 284 2.14 -20.41 2.68
C LEU A 284 2.38 -21.34 3.87
N ARG A 285 1.30 -21.73 4.59
CA ARG A 285 1.36 -22.69 5.69
C ARG A 285 1.81 -24.09 5.24
N PHE A 286 1.40 -24.49 4.03
CA PHE A 286 1.75 -25.79 3.42
C PHE A 286 2.93 -25.73 2.47
N ALA A 287 3.45 -24.53 2.17
CA ALA A 287 4.61 -24.38 1.32
C ALA A 287 5.87 -25.02 1.96
N PRO A 288 6.80 -25.55 1.14
CA PRO A 288 8.07 -26.05 1.64
C PRO A 288 8.78 -24.99 2.49
N ARG A 289 9.33 -25.42 3.62
CA ARG A 289 10.07 -24.50 4.49
C ARG A 289 11.28 -23.98 3.75
N TRP A 290 11.53 -22.68 3.93
CA TRP A 290 12.79 -22.06 3.55
C TRP A 290 13.96 -22.89 4.11
N ARG A 291 14.83 -23.41 3.25
CA ARG A 291 16.11 -23.99 3.67
C ARG A 291 17.12 -22.86 3.73
N GLU A 292 17.41 -22.37 4.93
CA GLU A 292 18.64 -21.59 5.14
C GLU A 292 19.83 -22.50 4.84
N GLY A 293 20.55 -22.21 3.76
CA GLY A 293 21.81 -22.89 3.42
C GLY A 293 21.71 -23.77 2.17
N GLY A 294 22.24 -23.24 1.07
CA GLY A 294 22.51 -23.96 -0.18
C GLY A 294 23.62 -23.28 -0.98
N SER A 295 24.58 -22.66 -0.32
CA SER A 295 25.84 -22.19 -0.91
C SER A 295 26.98 -22.87 -0.15
N GLY A 296 27.41 -24.05 -0.62
CA GLY A 296 28.57 -24.71 -0.03
C GLY A 296 28.74 -26.23 -0.21
N ASP A 297 28.16 -26.89 -1.22
CA ASP A 297 28.51 -28.32 -1.46
C ASP A 297 28.42 -28.78 -2.93
N ALA A 298 28.90 -27.94 -3.86
CA ALA A 298 29.09 -28.33 -5.26
C ALA A 298 30.56 -28.61 -5.61
N ASP A 299 31.44 -28.76 -4.61
CA ASP A 299 32.89 -28.98 -4.79
C ASP A 299 33.41 -30.12 -3.91
N LYS A 300 32.62 -31.19 -3.72
CA LYS A 300 33.11 -32.47 -3.15
C LYS A 300 32.34 -33.67 -3.70
N VAL A 301 32.54 -33.97 -4.98
CA VAL A 301 32.49 -35.35 -5.47
C VAL A 301 33.74 -35.54 -6.31
N GLY A 302 34.68 -36.30 -5.76
CA GLY A 302 35.83 -36.84 -6.50
C GLY A 302 35.45 -37.99 -7.40
#